data_AF-A0A7W1SK14-F1
#
_entry.id   AF-A0A7W1SK14-F1
#
_cell.length_a   1.000
_cell.length_b   1.000
_cell.length_c   1.000
_cell.angle_alpha   90.00
_cell.angle_beta   90.00
_cell.angle_gamma   90.00
#
_symmetry.space_group_name_H-M   'P 1'
#
loop_
_entity.id
_entity.type
_entity.pdbx_description
1 polymer ?
#
loop_
_entity_poly.entity_id
_entity_poly.type
_entity_poly.pdbx_seq_one_letter_code
_entity_poly.pdbx_strand_id
1 'polypeptide(L)'
;MKLDVLFTPVALTLAKVQGRTVFVIDILRATTSMCAALSNGAKAIVPVASPEEALRLAQTIGSADVLLAGERNCVRIEGFQLGNSPLEMTEAAVRGKTLIVSTTNGTKALLACQGAEAVYPACAVNLSLAAEKAREVLAGEGAMLVVCA
;
A
#
# COMPACT_ATOMS: atom_id res chain seq x y z
N MET A 1 -22.81 -2.89 -13.20
CA MET A 1 -21.96 -2.37 -12.11
C MET A 1 -21.81 -3.47 -11.05
N LYS A 2 -20.61 -4.05 -10.88
CA LYS A 2 -20.32 -5.03 -9.81
C LYS A 2 -19.30 -4.43 -8.87
N LEU A 3 -19.74 -4.11 -7.66
CA LEU A 3 -18.92 -3.58 -6.58
C LEU A 3 -19.06 -4.51 -5.38
N ASP A 4 -17.96 -5.13 -4.98
CA ASP A 4 -17.89 -5.92 -3.74
C ASP A 4 -17.01 -5.20 -2.72
N VAL A 5 -17.30 -5.43 -1.44
CA VAL A 5 -16.50 -4.94 -0.32
C VAL A 5 -16.15 -6.13 0.58
N LEU A 6 -14.87 -6.27 0.89
CA LEU A 6 -14.36 -7.21 1.89
C LEU A 6 -13.81 -6.43 3.06
N PHE A 7 -14.37 -6.66 4.24
CA PHE A 7 -13.96 -5.97 5.47
C PHE A 7 -12.65 -6.52 6.07
N THR A 8 -12.09 -7.57 5.48
CA THR A 8 -10.82 -8.18 5.90
C THR A 8 -10.19 -8.92 4.72
N PRO A 9 -8.85 -8.95 4.60
CA PRO A 9 -8.17 -9.69 3.54
C PRO A 9 -8.13 -11.21 3.81
N VAL A 10 -8.52 -11.68 4.99
CA VAL A 10 -8.44 -13.12 5.37
C VAL A 10 -9.27 -14.02 4.43
N ALA A 11 -10.40 -13.52 3.93
CA ALA A 11 -11.27 -14.26 3.02
C ALA A 11 -10.97 -14.01 1.53
N LEU A 12 -9.86 -13.34 1.22
CA LEU A 12 -9.45 -13.02 -0.14
C LEU A 12 -8.85 -14.28 -0.79
N THR A 13 -9.25 -14.55 -2.02
CA THR A 13 -8.69 -15.64 -2.85
C THR A 13 -8.30 -15.08 -4.20
N LEU A 14 -7.41 -15.76 -4.92
CA LEU A 14 -7.01 -15.34 -6.27
C LEU A 14 -8.23 -15.14 -7.19
N ALA A 15 -9.20 -16.07 -7.13
CA ALA A 15 -10.43 -16.00 -7.91
C ALA A 15 -11.30 -14.75 -7.60
N LYS A 16 -11.19 -14.18 -6.39
CA LYS A 16 -11.91 -12.95 -6.02
C LYS A 16 -11.25 -11.69 -6.58
N VAL A 17 -9.94 -11.71 -6.85
CA VAL A 17 -9.20 -10.53 -7.33
C VAL A 17 -8.94 -10.56 -8.83
N GLN A 18 -8.84 -11.75 -9.43
CA GLN A 18 -8.48 -11.90 -10.84
C GLN A 18 -9.43 -11.15 -11.78
N GLY A 19 -8.86 -10.33 -12.67
CA GLY A 19 -9.61 -9.51 -13.63
C GLY A 19 -10.45 -8.39 -13.00
N ARG A 20 -10.19 -8.05 -11.74
CA ARG A 20 -10.85 -6.92 -11.05
C ARG A 20 -9.87 -5.79 -10.79
N THR A 21 -10.39 -4.57 -10.76
CA THR A 21 -9.67 -3.45 -10.14
C THR A 21 -9.95 -3.44 -8.63
N VAL A 22 -8.89 -3.44 -7.83
CA VAL A 22 -8.97 -3.53 -6.37
C VAL A 22 -8.53 -2.22 -5.72
N PHE A 23 -9.32 -1.73 -4.76
CA PHE A 23 -8.95 -0.62 -3.89
C PHE A 23 -8.68 -1.16 -2.49
N VAL A 24 -7.44 -1.07 -2.02
CA VAL A 24 -7.06 -1.49 -0.67
C VAL A 24 -7.12 -0.30 0.26
N ILE A 25 -7.74 -0.48 1.43
CA ILE A 25 -7.94 0.56 2.43
C ILE A 25 -7.33 0.12 3.76
N ASP A 26 -6.30 0.83 4.20
CA ASP A 26 -5.72 0.77 5.55
C ASP A 26 -5.47 2.21 6.01
N ILE A 27 -6.56 2.90 6.37
CA ILE A 27 -6.52 4.34 6.69
C ILE A 27 -5.58 4.60 7.88
N LEU A 28 -5.53 3.68 8.84
CA LEU A 28 -4.75 3.79 10.08
C LEU A 28 -3.71 2.66 10.17
N ARG A 29 -2.56 2.78 9.52
CA ARG A 29 -2.05 3.99 8.82
C ARG A 29 -1.43 3.69 7.46
N ALA A 30 -1.41 2.44 7.00
CA ALA A 30 -0.52 2.03 5.93
C ALA A 30 -0.82 2.75 4.60
N THR A 31 -2.07 2.77 4.12
CA THR A 31 -2.37 3.42 2.82
C THR A 31 -2.21 4.93 2.92
N THR A 32 -2.56 5.53 4.07
CA THR A 32 -2.34 6.98 4.31
C THR A 32 -0.84 7.33 4.29
N SER A 33 0.01 6.55 4.94
CA SER A 33 1.47 6.77 4.95
C SER A 33 2.08 6.60 3.57
N MET A 34 1.68 5.57 2.82
CA MET A 34 2.17 5.35 1.45
C MET A 34 1.74 6.47 0.52
N CYS A 35 0.49 6.94 0.61
CA CYS A 35 0.00 8.06 -0.19
C CYS A 35 0.74 9.37 0.17
N ALA A 36 1.01 9.61 1.46
CA ALA A 36 1.81 10.76 1.88
C ALA A 36 3.23 10.71 1.32
N ALA A 37 3.89 9.54 1.36
CA ALA A 37 5.23 9.37 0.80
C ALA A 37 5.27 9.63 -0.71
N LEU A 38 4.33 9.05 -1.47
CA LEU A 38 4.22 9.28 -2.91
C LEU A 38 3.93 10.76 -3.24
N SER A 39 3.01 11.39 -2.52
CA SER A 39 2.70 12.81 -2.69
C SER A 39 3.90 13.72 -2.40
N ASN A 40 4.80 13.30 -1.50
CA ASN A 40 6.02 14.01 -1.15
C ASN A 40 7.24 13.60 -2.01
N GLY A 41 7.01 12.88 -3.10
CA GLY A 41 8.01 12.62 -4.13
C GLY A 41 8.82 11.34 -3.95
N ALA A 42 8.35 10.38 -3.13
CA ALA A 42 8.90 9.03 -3.13
C ALA A 42 8.88 8.45 -4.56
N LYS A 43 9.98 7.81 -4.96
CA LYS A 43 10.12 7.21 -6.29
C LYS A 43 9.23 5.99 -6.45
N ALA A 44 9.17 5.15 -5.42
CA ALA A 44 8.39 3.93 -5.41
C ALA A 44 8.11 3.46 -3.97
N ILE A 45 7.04 2.68 -3.81
CA ILE A 45 6.72 1.95 -2.58
C ILE A 45 6.76 0.46 -2.91
N VAL A 46 7.47 -0.32 -2.10
CA VAL A 46 7.59 -1.78 -2.24
C VAL A 46 7.05 -2.44 -0.97
N PRO A 47 5.78 -2.86 -0.94
CA PRO A 47 5.22 -3.57 0.19
C PRO A 47 5.80 -4.99 0.30
N VAL A 48 6.18 -5.40 1.51
CA VAL A 48 6.69 -6.73 1.82
C VAL A 48 5.97 -7.36 3.00
N ALA A 49 5.97 -8.68 3.09
CA ALA A 49 5.19 -9.42 4.07
C ALA A 49 5.79 -9.34 5.48
N SER A 50 7.12 -9.22 5.58
CA SER A 50 7.82 -9.23 6.86
C SER A 50 8.99 -8.24 6.92
N PRO A 51 9.46 -7.87 8.13
CA PRO A 51 10.61 -6.99 8.27
C PRO A 51 11.92 -7.65 7.79
N GLU A 52 12.04 -8.96 7.97
CA GLU A 52 13.19 -9.74 7.51
C GLU A 52 13.27 -9.74 5.97
N GLU A 53 12.12 -9.83 5.30
CA GLU A 53 12.05 -9.66 3.84
C GLU A 53 12.47 -8.25 3.42
N ALA A 54 12.04 -7.22 4.16
CA ALA A 54 12.43 -5.84 3.88
C ALA A 54 13.95 -5.66 3.94
N LEU A 55 14.58 -6.19 4.99
CA LEU A 55 16.03 -6.14 5.19
C LEU A 55 16.79 -6.87 4.07
N ARG A 56 16.37 -8.08 3.71
CA ARG A 56 16.98 -8.85 2.61
C ARG A 56 16.87 -8.12 1.27
N LEU A 57 15.71 -7.52 1.00
CA LEU A 57 15.48 -6.80 -0.24
C LEU A 57 16.33 -5.54 -0.32
N ALA A 58 16.43 -4.78 0.78
CA ALA A 58 17.30 -3.60 0.84
C ALA A 58 18.77 -3.95 0.59
N GLN A 59 19.26 -5.05 1.19
CA GLN A 59 20.63 -5.54 0.97
C GLN A 59 20.86 -5.94 -0.49
N THR A 60 19.89 -6.62 -1.11
CA THR A 60 19.97 -7.02 -2.52
C THR A 60 20.01 -5.81 -3.46
N ILE A 61 19.23 -4.76 -3.19
CA ILE A 61 19.21 -3.55 -4.03
C ILE A 61 20.48 -2.72 -3.81
N GLY A 62 21.03 -2.69 -2.58
CA GLY A 62 22.33 -2.10 -2.28
C GLY A 62 22.47 -0.60 -2.55
N SER A 63 21.36 0.15 -2.57
CA SER A 63 21.33 1.56 -2.98
C SER A 63 21.10 2.51 -1.80
N ALA A 64 21.81 3.65 -1.82
CA ALA A 64 21.60 4.77 -0.89
C ALA A 64 20.23 5.46 -1.04
N ASP A 65 19.48 5.10 -2.09
CA ASP A 65 18.13 5.61 -2.34
C ASP A 65 17.02 4.68 -1.84
N VAL A 66 17.36 3.62 -1.08
CA VAL A 66 16.39 2.73 -0.46
C VAL A 66 16.22 3.07 1.02
N LEU A 67 14.96 3.17 1.47
CA LEU A 67 14.60 3.34 2.87
C LEU A 67 13.71 2.20 3.34
N LEU A 68 13.93 1.72 4.56
CA LEU A 68 13.02 0.82 5.24
C LEU A 68 12.02 1.64 6.05
N ALA A 69 10.73 1.35 5.86
CA ALA A 69 9.65 1.99 6.58
C ALA A 69 8.64 0.96 7.08
N GLY A 70 8.04 1.18 8.24
CA GLY A 70 7.07 0.21 8.73
C GLY A 70 6.85 0.22 10.23
N GLU A 71 5.99 -0.69 10.66
CA GLU A 71 5.62 -0.83 12.06
C GLU A 71 5.35 -2.28 12.46
N ARG A 72 5.51 -2.55 13.75
CA ARG A 72 4.88 -3.67 14.45
C ARG A 72 4.29 -3.14 15.75
N ASN A 73 3.06 -3.51 16.07
CA ASN A 73 2.33 -3.00 17.24
C ASN A 73 2.32 -1.46 17.31
N CYS A 74 2.16 -0.79 16.16
CA CYS A 74 2.20 0.66 15.98
C CYS A 74 3.55 1.35 16.28
N VAL A 75 4.60 0.58 16.56
CA VAL A 75 5.95 1.07 16.86
C VAL A 75 6.83 0.87 15.63
N ARG A 76 7.72 1.84 15.35
CA ARG A 76 8.73 1.71 14.29
C ARG A 76 9.58 0.47 14.53
N ILE A 77 9.81 -0.30 13.47
CA ILE A 77 10.64 -1.51 13.54
C ILE A 77 12.10 -1.10 13.82
N GLU A 78 12.78 -1.83 14.69
CA GLU A 78 14.19 -1.60 14.98
C GLU A 78 15.05 -1.74 13.71
N GLY A 79 15.98 -0.80 13.51
CA GLY A 79 16.81 -0.72 12.31
C GLY A 79 16.14 -0.09 11.08
N PHE A 80 14.83 0.22 11.13
CA PHE A 80 14.16 0.94 10.04
C PHE A 80 14.35 2.45 10.20
N GLN A 81 14.48 3.15 9.06
CA GLN A 81 14.66 4.60 9.05
C GLN A 81 13.37 5.35 9.38
N LEU A 82 12.22 4.83 8.92
CA LEU A 82 10.91 5.47 9.10
C LEU A 82 9.89 4.52 9.74
N GLY A 83 8.93 5.08 10.46
CA GLY A 83 7.77 4.38 10.99
C GLY A 83 6.66 4.23 9.95
N ASN A 84 5.44 3.99 10.43
CA ASN A 84 4.21 4.01 9.63
C ASN A 84 3.35 5.26 9.96
N SER A 85 3.99 6.37 10.32
CA SER A 85 3.29 7.65 10.52
C SER A 85 3.33 8.46 9.22
N PRO A 86 2.20 8.96 8.71
CA PRO A 86 2.19 9.84 7.54
C PRO A 86 3.01 11.12 7.75
N LEU A 87 3.10 11.60 8.99
CA LEU A 87 3.88 12.80 9.36
C LEU A 87 5.39 12.60 9.23
N GLU A 88 5.87 11.35 9.23
CA GLU A 88 7.29 11.05 9.00
C GLU A 88 7.65 11.06 7.50
N MET A 89 6.64 10.94 6.62
CA MET A 89 6.82 10.82 5.17
C MET A 89 7.04 12.18 4.51
N THR A 90 7.85 13.04 5.12
CA THR A 90 8.14 14.39 4.62
C THR A 90 8.92 14.36 3.31
N GLU A 91 8.81 15.41 2.50
CA GLU A 91 9.57 15.55 1.26
C GLU A 91 11.07 15.34 1.46
N ALA A 92 11.67 15.98 2.48
CA ALA A 92 13.08 15.85 2.78
C ALA A 92 13.49 14.40 3.12
N ALA A 93 12.58 13.62 3.71
CA ALA A 93 12.84 12.23 4.05
C ALA A 93 12.70 11.29 2.83
N VAL A 94 11.72 11.52 1.95
CA VAL A 94 11.30 10.51 0.98
C VAL A 94 11.58 10.85 -0.49
N ARG A 95 11.87 12.12 -0.82
CA ARG A 95 12.00 12.55 -2.23
C ARG A 95 13.07 11.74 -2.97
N GLY A 96 12.67 11.14 -4.10
CA GLY A 96 13.53 10.31 -4.94
C GLY A 96 13.85 8.92 -4.38
N LYS A 97 13.42 8.61 -3.15
CA LYS A 97 13.71 7.35 -2.47
C LYS A 97 12.69 6.27 -2.81
N THR A 98 13.15 5.02 -2.85
CA THR A 98 12.29 3.83 -2.88
C THR A 98 12.10 3.35 -1.44
N LEU A 99 10.86 3.30 -0.98
CA LEU A 99 10.54 2.83 0.37
C LEU A 99 10.13 1.37 0.31
N ILE A 100 10.84 0.50 1.04
CA ILE A 100 10.42 -0.88 1.29
C ILE A 100 9.63 -0.88 2.58
N VAL A 101 8.34 -1.25 2.49
CA VAL A 101 7.37 -1.04 3.56
C VAL A 101 6.90 -2.37 4.11
N SER A 102 6.93 -2.53 5.44
CA SER A 102 6.28 -3.66 6.13
C SER A 102 5.34 -3.16 7.24
N THR A 103 4.07 -3.52 7.16
CA THR A 103 3.08 -3.23 8.22
C THR A 103 2.36 -4.50 8.64
N THR A 104 1.61 -4.42 9.73
CA THR A 104 0.88 -5.56 10.29
C THR A 104 -0.23 -6.04 9.35
N ASN A 105 -0.95 -5.07 8.72
CA ASN A 105 -2.16 -5.32 7.93
C ASN A 105 -1.99 -4.88 6.46
N GLY A 106 -1.81 -3.58 6.19
CA GLY A 106 -1.86 -3.02 4.85
C GLY A 106 -0.93 -3.66 3.82
N THR A 107 0.33 -3.98 4.16
CA THR A 107 1.23 -4.62 3.20
C THR A 107 0.79 -6.04 2.85
N LYS A 108 0.24 -6.79 3.81
CA LYS A 108 -0.36 -8.10 3.55
C LYS A 108 -1.62 -8.01 2.70
N ALA A 109 -2.47 -7.02 2.93
CA ALA A 109 -3.67 -6.79 2.12
C ALA A 109 -3.31 -6.46 0.66
N LEU A 110 -2.31 -5.60 0.44
CA LEU A 110 -1.79 -5.29 -0.89
C LEU A 110 -1.21 -6.54 -1.58
N LEU A 111 -0.40 -7.33 -0.87
CA LEU A 111 0.19 -8.56 -1.41
C LEU A 111 -0.87 -9.62 -1.72
N ALA A 112 -1.92 -9.74 -0.91
CA ALA A 112 -3.03 -10.66 -1.17
C ALA A 112 -3.81 -10.31 -2.44
N CYS A 113 -3.75 -9.04 -2.88
CA CYS A 113 -4.36 -8.57 -4.12
C CYS A 113 -3.48 -8.79 -5.37
N GLN A 114 -2.32 -9.45 -5.24
CA GLN A 114 -1.53 -9.84 -6.41
C GLN A 114 -2.35 -10.73 -7.35
N GLY A 115 -2.36 -10.39 -8.64
CA GLY A 115 -3.19 -11.04 -9.66
C GLY A 115 -4.48 -10.28 -10.00
N ALA A 116 -4.81 -9.21 -9.28
CA ALA A 116 -5.76 -8.20 -9.75
C ALA A 116 -5.31 -7.55 -11.06
N GLU A 117 -6.27 -6.99 -11.80
CA GLU A 117 -5.96 -6.19 -12.99
C GLU A 117 -5.18 -4.91 -12.60
N ALA A 118 -5.62 -4.27 -11.52
CA ALA A 118 -4.96 -3.11 -10.93
C ALA A 118 -5.24 -3.08 -9.42
N VAL A 119 -4.30 -2.53 -8.65
CA VAL A 119 -4.44 -2.35 -7.20
C VAL A 119 -4.12 -0.89 -6.84
N TYR A 120 -5.06 -0.22 -6.17
CA TYR A 120 -4.93 1.16 -5.75
C TYR A 120 -4.98 1.26 -4.22
N PRO A 121 -3.97 1.81 -3.55
CA PRO A 121 -4.10 2.21 -2.15
C PRO A 121 -5.05 3.41 -2.05
N ALA A 122 -6.12 3.26 -1.29
CA ALA A 122 -7.09 4.31 -1.02
C ALA A 122 -7.09 4.69 0.47
N CYS A 123 -7.26 5.97 0.74
CA CYS A 123 -7.30 6.55 2.08
C CYS A 123 -8.09 7.87 2.06
N ALA A 124 -8.26 8.50 3.22
CA ALA A 124 -9.00 9.75 3.32
C ALA A 124 -8.36 10.88 2.49
N VAL A 125 -7.02 10.96 2.45
CA VAL A 125 -6.30 12.08 1.80
C VAL A 125 -6.32 12.02 0.27
N ASN A 126 -6.57 10.85 -0.33
CA ASN A 126 -6.72 10.70 -1.78
C ASN A 126 -8.14 10.29 -2.20
N LEU A 127 -9.14 10.47 -1.33
CA LEU A 127 -10.50 9.97 -1.54
C LEU A 127 -11.11 10.45 -2.87
N SER A 128 -10.95 11.73 -3.21
CA SER A 128 -11.50 12.28 -4.46
C SER A 128 -10.93 11.60 -5.71
N LEU A 129 -9.61 11.38 -5.74
CA LEU A 129 -8.92 10.69 -6.82
C LEU A 129 -9.29 9.21 -6.89
N ALA A 130 -9.36 8.54 -5.73
CA ALA A 130 -9.80 7.14 -5.66
C ALA A 130 -11.25 6.98 -6.13
N ALA A 131 -12.15 7.91 -5.77
CA ALA A 131 -13.55 7.90 -6.19
C ALA A 131 -13.72 8.19 -7.68
N GLU A 132 -12.91 9.09 -8.24
CA GLU A 132 -12.85 9.33 -9.69
C GLU A 132 -12.42 8.05 -10.43
N LYS A 133 -11.32 7.44 -10.00
CA LYS A 133 -10.85 6.19 -10.61
C LYS A 133 -11.87 5.06 -10.49
N ALA A 134 -12.55 4.95 -9.34
CA ALA A 134 -13.62 4.00 -9.15
C ALA A 134 -14.79 4.22 -10.12
N ARG A 135 -15.19 5.48 -10.38
CA ARG A 135 -16.24 5.81 -11.36
C ARG A 135 -15.84 5.39 -12.78
N GLU A 136 -14.60 5.63 -13.19
CA GLU A 136 -14.08 5.19 -14.50
C GLU A 136 -14.19 3.67 -14.67
N VAL A 137 -13.73 2.92 -13.68
CA VAL A 137 -13.77 1.44 -13.68
C VAL A 137 -15.21 0.94 -13.81
N LEU A 138 -16.13 1.52 -13.03
CA LEU A 138 -17.52 1.08 -13.01
C LEU A 138 -18.31 1.48 -14.27
N ALA A 139 -17.87 2.52 -14.99
CA ALA A 139 -18.43 2.92 -16.27
C ALA A 139 -18.02 1.96 -17.41
N GLY A 140 -16.82 1.40 -17.37
CA GLY A 140 -16.27 0.50 -18.39
C GLY A 140 -16.69 -0.97 -18.30
N GLU A 141 -17.87 -1.27 -17.73
CA GLU A 141 -18.33 -2.63 -17.38
C GLU A 141 -17.41 -3.44 -16.45
N GLY A 142 -16.38 -2.79 -15.86
CA GLY A 142 -15.41 -3.42 -14.98
C GLY A 142 -16.00 -3.93 -13.66
N ALA A 143 -15.34 -4.93 -13.07
CA ALA A 143 -15.62 -5.39 -11.72
C ALA A 143 -14.66 -4.73 -10.73
N MET A 144 -15.24 -4.10 -9.69
CA MET A 144 -14.49 -3.42 -8.65
C MET A 144 -14.59 -4.19 -7.33
N LEU A 145 -13.48 -4.25 -6.60
CA LEU A 145 -13.42 -4.80 -5.25
C LEU A 145 -12.76 -3.78 -4.32
N VAL A 146 -13.37 -3.55 -3.15
CA VAL A 146 -12.74 -2.82 -2.06
C VAL A 146 -12.30 -3.83 -0.99
N VAL A 147 -11.06 -3.73 -0.53
CA VAL A 147 -10.51 -4.58 0.54
C VAL A 147 -10.06 -3.69 1.69
N CYS A 148 -10.73 -3.81 2.84
CA CYS A 148 -10.27 -3.23 4.09
C CYS A 148 -9.21 -4.14 4.72
N ALA A 149 -8.09 -3.57 5.12
CA ALA A 149 -6.97 -4.27 5.77
C ALA A 149 -7.16 -4.37 7.28
#